data_AF-A0A160JE84-F1
#
_entry.id   AF-A0A160JE84-F1
#
_cell.length_a   1.000
_cell.length_b   1.000
_cell.length_c   1.000
_cell.angle_alpha   90.00
_cell.angle_beta   90.00
_cell.angle_gamma   90.00
#
_symmetry.space_group_name_H-M   'P 1'
#
loop_
_entity.id
_entity.type
_entity.pdbx_description
1 polymer ?
#
loop_
_entity_poly.entity_id
_entity_poly.type
_entity_poly.pdbx_seq_one_letter_code
_entity_poly.pdbx_strand_id
1 'polypeptide(L)'
;MGFPRVEVPLEDPERPSVVATAARQIDRLLGTAPATRSLRRRLKRDLAAAQARWDAEAAAVGLTSAIEREAAADRRVDEILKSASRTPARSIPGVIAKLAIATEWGELEPGADGHPWDFIRGALADLTAMTASET
;
A
#
# COMPACT_ATOMS: atom_id res chain seq x y z
N MET A 1 0.28 6.29 -21.03
CA MET A 1 -0.77 5.29 -20.71
C MET A 1 -1.27 5.58 -19.30
N GLY A 2 -2.58 5.61 -19.07
CA GLY A 2 -3.16 5.77 -17.74
C GLY A 2 -3.79 4.46 -17.27
N PHE A 3 -4.25 4.41 -16.01
CA PHE A 3 -4.90 3.24 -15.45
C PHE A 3 -6.04 2.70 -16.35
N PRO A 4 -6.22 1.36 -16.44
CA PRO A 4 -7.30 0.74 -17.20
C PRO A 4 -8.67 1.31 -16.83
N ARG A 5 -9.34 1.90 -17.82
CA ARG A 5 -10.64 2.55 -17.62
C ARG A 5 -11.45 2.60 -18.91
N VAL A 6 -12.77 2.70 -18.76
CA VAL A 6 -13.73 2.97 -19.84
C VAL A 6 -14.74 4.02 -19.39
N GLU A 7 -15.23 4.81 -20.34
CA GLU A 7 -16.33 5.75 -20.10
C GLU A 7 -17.66 5.04 -20.31
N VAL A 8 -18.55 5.16 -19.31
CA VAL A 8 -19.88 4.58 -19.31
C VAL A 8 -20.87 5.71 -19.58
N PRO A 9 -21.56 5.70 -20.73
CA PRO A 9 -22.61 6.67 -21.00
C PRO A 9 -23.80 6.39 -20.08
N LEU A 10 -24.33 7.44 -19.45
CA LEU A 10 -25.57 7.37 -18.68
C LEU A 10 -26.74 7.78 -19.59
N GLU A 11 -27.93 7.23 -19.33
CA GLU A 11 -29.15 7.53 -20.10
C GLU A 11 -29.66 8.96 -19.88
N ASP A 12 -29.24 9.60 -18.79
CA ASP A 12 -29.58 10.98 -18.45
C ASP A 12 -28.68 11.96 -19.23
N PRO A 13 -29.21 12.73 -20.19
CA PRO A 13 -28.44 13.66 -21.01
C PRO A 13 -27.85 14.83 -20.22
N GLU A 14 -28.31 15.09 -18.98
CA GLU A 14 -27.70 16.09 -18.09
C GLU A 14 -26.57 15.53 -17.22
N ARG A 15 -26.35 14.21 -17.22
CA ARG A 15 -25.25 13.59 -16.47
C ARG A 15 -24.09 13.21 -17.39
N PRO A 16 -22.87 13.71 -17.15
CA PRO A 16 -21.71 13.30 -17.93
C PRO A 16 -21.43 11.81 -17.75
N SER A 17 -20.75 11.22 -18.74
CA SER A 17 -20.27 9.84 -18.67
C SER A 17 -19.44 9.58 -17.42
N VAL A 18 -19.64 8.41 -16.80
CA VAL A 18 -18.91 8.01 -15.59
C VAL A 18 -17.80 7.04 -15.95
N VAL A 19 -16.64 7.19 -15.30
CA VAL A 19 -15.51 6.28 -15.50
C VAL A 19 -15.71 4.98 -14.73
N ALA A 20 -15.52 3.84 -15.40
CA ALA A 20 -15.43 2.54 -14.78
C ALA A 20 -14.02 1.94 -14.96
N THR A 21 -13.45 1.46 -13.86
CA THR A 21 -12.15 0.76 -13.80
C THR A 21 -12.32 -0.74 -13.53
N ALA A 22 -13.55 -1.21 -13.26
CA ALA A 22 -13.86 -2.61 -13.03
C ALA A 22 -15.17 -3.04 -13.71
N ALA A 23 -15.23 -4.30 -14.18
CA ALA A 23 -16.42 -4.85 -14.84
C ALA A 23 -17.69 -4.78 -13.97
N ARG A 24 -17.55 -4.94 -12.64
CA ARG A 24 -18.64 -4.80 -11.67
C ARG A 24 -19.17 -3.36 -11.54
N GLN A 25 -18.37 -2.34 -11.85
CA GLN A 25 -18.86 -0.96 -11.89
C GLN A 25 -19.74 -0.75 -13.12
N ILE A 26 -19.37 -1.32 -14.26
CA ILE A 26 -20.17 -1.28 -15.49
C ILE A 26 -21.55 -1.91 -15.24
N ASP A 27 -21.61 -3.07 -14.57
CA ASP A 27 -22.89 -3.70 -14.21
C ASP A 27 -23.72 -2.87 -13.22
N ARG A 28 -23.06 -2.19 -12.27
CA ARG A 28 -23.77 -1.31 -11.32
C ARG A 28 -24.34 -0.07 -12.01
N LEU A 29 -23.59 0.53 -12.94
CA LEU A 29 -23.98 1.76 -13.62
C LEU A 29 -25.08 1.53 -14.67
N LEU A 30 -25.02 0.41 -15.41
CA LEU A 30 -25.95 0.10 -16.50
C LEU A 30 -27.04 -0.91 -16.11
N GLY A 31 -27.04 -1.36 -14.85
CA GLY A 31 -27.91 -2.43 -14.37
C GLY A 31 -27.71 -3.76 -15.11
N THR A 32 -28.63 -4.70 -14.89
CA THR A 32 -28.56 -6.04 -15.49
C THR A 32 -29.63 -6.31 -16.56
N ALA A 33 -30.44 -5.31 -16.90
CA ALA A 33 -31.53 -5.42 -17.85
C ALA A 33 -31.05 -5.90 -19.24
N PRO A 34 -31.90 -6.63 -20.01
CA PRO A 34 -31.56 -7.06 -21.37
C PRO A 34 -31.19 -5.91 -22.31
N ALA A 35 -31.82 -4.74 -22.14
CA ALA A 35 -31.59 -3.55 -22.97
C ALA A 35 -30.13 -3.07 -22.94
N THR A 36 -29.45 -3.14 -21.79
CA THR A 36 -28.06 -2.69 -21.64
C THR A 36 -27.02 -3.78 -21.90
N ARG A 37 -27.45 -5.02 -22.19
CA ARG A 37 -26.56 -6.19 -22.32
C ARG A 37 -25.46 -6.00 -23.37
N SER A 38 -25.80 -5.47 -24.54
CA SER A 38 -24.85 -5.26 -25.63
C SER A 38 -23.78 -4.22 -25.24
N LEU A 39 -24.22 -3.09 -24.69
CA LEU A 39 -23.35 -2.03 -24.19
C LEU A 39 -22.41 -2.53 -23.09
N ARG A 40 -22.93 -3.24 -22.08
CA ARG A 40 -22.13 -3.85 -21.01
C ARG A 40 -21.07 -4.80 -21.57
N ARG A 41 -21.44 -5.67 -22.51
CA ARG A 41 -20.47 -6.59 -23.15
C ARG A 41 -19.38 -5.83 -23.89
N ARG A 42 -19.73 -4.76 -24.62
CA ARG A 42 -18.74 -3.92 -25.31
C ARG A 42 -17.78 -3.28 -24.31
N LEU A 43 -18.30 -2.54 -23.32
CA LEU A 43 -17.48 -1.84 -22.33
C LEU A 43 -16.59 -2.78 -21.52
N LYS A 44 -17.06 -3.99 -21.17
CA LYS A 44 -16.24 -4.99 -20.49
C LYS A 44 -15.10 -5.50 -21.38
N ARG A 45 -15.32 -5.69 -22.69
CA ARG A 45 -14.25 -6.04 -23.63
C ARG A 45 -13.24 -4.90 -23.77
N ASP A 46 -13.72 -3.67 -23.88
CA ASP A 46 -12.86 -2.49 -24.02
C ASP A 46 -12.00 -2.29 -22.76
N LEU A 47 -12.59 -2.49 -21.57
CA LEU A 47 -11.88 -2.47 -20.30
C LEU A 47 -10.84 -3.60 -20.21
N ALA A 48 -11.20 -4.82 -20.63
CA ALA A 48 -10.26 -5.94 -20.67
C ALA A 48 -9.09 -5.68 -21.64
N ALA A 49 -9.34 -5.05 -22.79
CA ALA A 49 -8.28 -4.65 -23.72
C ALA A 49 -7.38 -3.54 -23.14
N ALA A 50 -7.97 -2.58 -22.41
CA ALA A 50 -7.19 -1.57 -21.69
C ALA A 50 -6.33 -2.20 -20.59
N GLN A 51 -6.88 -3.15 -19.84
CA GLN A 51 -6.15 -3.92 -18.83
C GLN A 51 -4.99 -4.70 -19.46
N ALA A 52 -5.23 -5.44 -20.55
CA ALA A 52 -4.18 -6.21 -21.22
C ALA A 52 -3.02 -5.33 -21.72
N ARG A 53 -3.31 -4.12 -22.24
CA ARG A 53 -2.26 -3.17 -22.62
C ARG A 53 -1.49 -2.67 -21.40
N TRP A 54 -2.18 -2.35 -20.32
CA TRP A 54 -1.53 -1.91 -19.08
C TRP A 54 -0.64 -3.00 -18.49
N ASP A 55 -1.12 -4.25 -18.45
CA ASP A 55 -0.37 -5.39 -17.93
C ASP A 55 0.87 -5.68 -18.77
N ALA A 56 0.76 -5.56 -20.10
CA ALA A 56 1.90 -5.72 -21.01
C ALA A 56 2.98 -4.65 -20.76
N GLU A 57 2.60 -3.39 -20.62
CA GLU A 57 3.54 -2.31 -20.30
C GLU A 57 4.11 -2.46 -18.89
N ALA A 58 3.29 -2.80 -17.90
CA ALA A 58 3.72 -3.06 -16.52
C ALA A 58 4.74 -4.19 -16.46
N ALA A 59 4.54 -5.26 -17.24
CA ALA A 59 5.52 -6.34 -17.37
C ALA A 59 6.80 -5.86 -18.09
N ALA A 60 6.67 -5.10 -19.18
CA ALA A 60 7.81 -4.60 -19.95
C ALA A 60 8.74 -3.70 -19.13
N VAL A 61 8.19 -2.87 -18.24
CA VAL A 61 8.97 -2.01 -17.34
C VAL A 61 9.30 -2.68 -16.00
N GLY A 62 8.89 -3.93 -15.79
CA GLY A 62 9.15 -4.67 -14.55
C GLY A 62 8.35 -4.19 -13.34
N LEU A 63 7.30 -3.39 -13.53
CA LEU A 63 6.44 -2.86 -12.47
C LEU A 63 5.79 -3.99 -11.65
N THR A 64 5.26 -5.03 -12.30
CA THR A 64 4.63 -6.16 -11.59
C THR A 64 5.62 -6.86 -10.66
N SER A 65 6.83 -7.12 -11.15
CA SER A 65 7.90 -7.70 -10.34
C SER A 65 8.34 -6.76 -9.21
N ALA A 66 8.38 -5.44 -9.45
CA ALA A 66 8.70 -4.47 -8.41
C ALA A 66 7.66 -4.48 -7.28
N ILE A 67 6.37 -4.48 -7.61
CA ILE A 67 5.26 -4.57 -6.65
C ILE A 67 5.36 -5.86 -5.82
N GLU A 68 5.63 -7.00 -6.47
CA GLU A 68 5.78 -8.28 -5.75
C GLU A 68 6.98 -8.29 -4.81
N ARG A 69 8.11 -7.70 -5.23
CA ARG A 69 9.32 -7.57 -4.41
C ARG A 69 9.13 -6.61 -3.25
N GLU A 70 8.44 -5.49 -3.47
CA GLU A 70 8.06 -4.54 -2.42
C GLU A 70 7.17 -5.25 -1.38
N ALA A 71 6.10 -5.91 -1.82
CA ALA A 71 5.22 -6.64 -0.90
C ALA A 71 5.95 -7.78 -0.16
N ALA A 72 6.94 -8.41 -0.77
CA ALA A 72 7.79 -9.41 -0.10
C ALA A 72 8.74 -8.77 0.91
N ALA A 73 9.32 -7.62 0.59
CA ALA A 73 10.16 -6.86 1.50
C ALA A 73 9.36 -6.37 2.72
N ASP A 74 8.15 -5.86 2.52
CA ASP A 74 7.26 -5.41 3.60
C ASP A 74 6.92 -6.55 4.57
N ARG A 75 6.54 -7.72 4.02
CA ARG A 75 6.31 -8.93 4.84
C ARG A 75 7.56 -9.31 5.62
N ARG A 76 8.73 -9.22 4.98
CA ARG A 76 10.00 -9.56 5.62
C ARG A 76 10.35 -8.60 6.75
N VAL A 77 10.11 -7.30 6.56
CA VAL A 77 10.32 -6.29 7.60
C VAL A 77 9.38 -6.53 8.77
N ASP A 78 8.09 -6.76 8.53
CA ASP A 78 7.11 -7.10 9.58
C ASP A 78 7.52 -8.35 10.39
N GLU A 79 7.97 -9.41 9.73
CA GLU A 79 8.53 -10.59 10.40
C GLU A 79 9.73 -10.26 11.28
N ILE A 80 10.67 -9.46 10.78
CA ILE A 80 11.87 -9.06 11.52
C ILE A 80 11.49 -8.22 12.74
N LEU A 81 10.59 -7.24 12.59
CA LEU A 81 10.13 -6.39 13.69
C LEU A 81 9.38 -7.20 14.76
N LYS A 82 8.52 -8.14 14.34
CA LYS A 82 7.85 -9.08 15.25
C LYS A 82 8.85 -9.97 15.99
N SER A 83 9.90 -10.44 15.31
CA SER A 83 10.95 -11.24 15.94
C SER A 83 11.79 -10.42 16.92
N ALA A 84 12.22 -9.22 16.51
CA ALA A 84 13.04 -8.32 17.31
C ALA A 84 12.32 -7.86 18.58
N SER A 85 11.03 -7.51 18.48
CA SER A 85 10.21 -7.14 19.64
C SER A 85 10.13 -8.29 20.66
N ARG A 86 9.99 -9.53 20.22
CA ARG A 86 9.85 -10.72 21.09
C ARG A 86 11.16 -11.31 21.61
N THR A 87 12.28 -11.08 20.93
CA THR A 87 13.59 -11.63 21.33
C THR A 87 14.07 -10.92 22.60
N PRO A 88 14.28 -11.59 23.74
CA PRO A 88 14.71 -10.92 24.96
C PRO A 88 16.07 -10.22 24.78
N ALA A 89 16.17 -8.94 25.14
CA ALA A 89 17.47 -8.27 25.21
C ALA A 89 18.26 -8.83 26.41
N ARG A 90 19.52 -9.20 26.19
CA ARG A 90 20.42 -9.74 27.23
C ARG A 90 21.50 -8.74 27.67
N SER A 91 21.39 -7.50 27.22
CA SER A 91 22.34 -6.42 27.50
C SER A 91 21.67 -5.06 27.31
N ILE A 92 22.25 -4.00 27.92
CA ILE A 92 21.77 -2.61 27.75
C ILE A 92 21.84 -2.18 26.27
N PRO A 93 22.94 -2.42 25.52
CA PRO A 93 22.96 -2.16 24.07
C PRO A 93 21.83 -2.86 23.29
N GLY A 94 21.42 -4.05 23.70
CA GLY A 94 20.28 -4.75 23.10
C GLY A 94 18.93 -4.07 23.38
N VAL A 95 18.78 -3.44 24.55
CA VAL A 95 17.59 -2.62 24.88
C VAL A 95 17.58 -1.33 24.07
N ILE A 96 18.74 -0.64 23.98
CA ILE A 96 18.93 0.56 23.16
C ILE A 96 18.54 0.27 21.70
N ALA A 97 19.06 -0.83 21.12
CA ALA A 97 18.75 -1.21 19.74
C ALA A 97 17.23 -1.42 19.50
N LYS A 98 16.51 -2.02 20.46
CA LYS A 98 15.06 -2.20 20.34
C LYS A 98 14.29 -0.88 20.36
N LEU A 99 14.69 0.03 21.24
CA LEU A 99 14.05 1.35 21.34
C LEU A 99 14.32 2.17 20.08
N ALA A 100 15.54 2.13 19.55
CA ALA A 100 15.88 2.78 18.28
C ALA A 100 15.00 2.26 17.13
N ILE A 101 14.86 0.94 16.98
CA ILE A 101 13.98 0.31 15.98
C ILE A 101 12.53 0.78 16.15
N ALA A 102 12.02 0.83 17.38
CA ALA A 102 10.65 1.22 17.66
C ALA A 102 10.37 2.69 17.30
N THR A 103 11.34 3.58 17.54
CA THR A 103 11.23 5.00 17.16
C THR A 103 11.30 5.19 15.65
N GLU A 104 12.33 4.64 14.99
CA GLU A 104 12.50 4.80 13.54
C GLU A 104 11.32 4.21 12.75
N TRP A 105 10.80 3.05 13.17
CA TRP A 105 9.69 2.42 12.48
C TRP A 105 8.34 3.06 12.84
N GLY A 106 8.13 3.38 14.12
CA GLY A 106 6.85 3.91 14.59
C GLY A 106 6.54 5.31 14.08
N GLU A 107 7.55 6.11 13.73
CA GLU A 107 7.37 7.43 13.10
C GLU A 107 6.90 7.35 11.64
N LEU A 108 7.20 6.25 10.95
CA LEU A 108 6.83 6.04 9.54
C LEU A 108 5.38 5.55 9.39
N GLU A 109 4.74 5.12 10.46
CA GLU A 109 3.39 4.56 10.44
C GLU A 109 2.31 5.66 10.33
N PRO A 110 1.27 5.47 9.50
CA PRO A 110 0.12 6.36 9.48
C PRO A 110 -0.54 6.45 10.87
N GLY A 111 -0.68 7.66 11.40
CA GLY A 111 -1.23 7.88 12.75
C GLY A 111 -0.20 7.88 13.88
N ALA A 112 1.09 8.05 13.55
CA ALA A 112 2.16 8.27 14.53
C ALA A 112 1.96 9.52 15.43
N ASP A 113 1.08 10.45 15.04
CA ASP A 113 0.75 11.63 15.82
C ASP A 113 0.26 11.27 17.24
N GLY A 114 0.79 11.96 18.26
CA GLY A 114 0.39 11.77 19.66
C GLY A 114 1.10 10.63 20.41
N HIS A 115 2.00 9.90 19.76
CA HIS A 115 2.89 8.97 20.45
C HIS A 115 3.98 9.73 21.22
N PRO A 116 4.51 9.18 22.34
CA PRO A 116 5.50 9.86 23.18
C PRO A 116 6.92 9.82 22.59
N TRP A 117 7.07 10.05 21.28
CA TRP A 117 8.34 9.89 20.57
C TRP A 117 9.46 10.75 21.15
N ASP A 118 9.16 11.99 21.55
CA ASP A 118 10.15 12.88 22.16
C ASP A 118 10.73 12.30 23.45
N PHE A 119 9.89 11.67 24.29
CA PHE A 119 10.34 11.00 25.52
C PHE A 119 11.16 9.75 25.21
N ILE A 120 10.75 8.96 24.22
CA ILE A 120 11.48 7.75 23.83
C ILE A 120 12.86 8.12 23.26
N ARG A 121 12.94 9.17 22.42
CA ARG A 121 14.21 9.70 21.89
C ARG A 121 15.12 10.24 23.00
N GLY A 122 14.57 10.96 23.97
CA GLY A 122 15.30 11.43 25.15
C GLY A 122 15.90 10.26 25.95
N ALA A 123 15.08 9.27 26.29
CA ALA A 123 15.54 8.08 27.00
C ALA A 123 16.61 7.29 26.23
N LEU A 124 16.48 7.20 24.90
CA LEU A 124 17.49 6.57 24.05
C LEU A 124 18.84 7.30 24.09
N ALA A 125 18.82 8.63 24.04
CA ALA A 125 20.02 9.46 24.13
C ALA A 125 20.74 9.29 25.48
N ASP A 126 19.97 9.33 26.58
CA ASP A 126 20.49 9.15 27.93
C ASP A 126 21.14 7.77 28.11
N LEU A 127 20.43 6.70 27.71
CA LEU A 127 20.96 5.32 27.78
C LEU A 127 22.25 5.16 26.96
N THR A 128 22.31 5.77 25.78
CA THR A 128 23.51 5.70 24.92
C THR A 128 24.70 6.40 25.58
N ALA A 129 24.50 7.60 26.12
CA ALA A 129 25.55 8.36 26.81
C ALA A 129 26.08 7.64 28.05
N MET A 130 25.19 6.98 28.82
CA MET A 130 25.59 6.18 29.98
C MET A 130 26.49 5.01 29.57
N THR A 131 26.13 4.26 28.52
CA THR A 131 26.94 3.12 28.07
C THR A 131 28.28 3.51 27.45
N ALA A 132 28.39 4.71 26.87
CA ALA A 132 29.65 5.24 26.35
C ALA A 132 30.61 5.71 27.46
N SER A 133 30.09 5.97 28.66
CA SER A 133 30.88 6.42 29.82
C SER A 133 31.39 5.26 30.69
N GLU A 134 30.92 4.03 30.45
CA GLU A 134 31.27 2.81 31.20
C GLU A 134 32.37 1.96 30.52
N THR A 135 32.79 2.31 29.30
CA THR A 135 33.91 1.73 28.54
C THR A 135 35.15 2.61 28.59
#